data_AF-A0A075R202-F1
#
_entry.id   AF-A0A075R202-F1
#
_cell.length_a   1.000
_cell.length_b   1.000
_cell.length_c   1.000
_cell.angle_alpha   90.00
_cell.angle_beta   90.00
_cell.angle_gamma   90.00
#
_symmetry.space_group_name_H-M   'P 1'
#
loop_
_entity.id
_entity.type
_entity.pdbx_description
1 polymer ?
#
loop_
_entity_poly.entity_id
_entity_poly.type
_entity_poly.pdbx_seq_one_letter_code
_entity_poly.pdbx_strand_id
1 'polypeptide(L)'
;MQEDGKNRLSVEIYGQQYRLSGKASSSHMRMVARYVDDKMKEIAQGNFRLDTAKIAVLSSVNIADEYFRLRQEYEELLRLLQEDASKMPSNDKHTT
;
A
#
# COMPACT_ATOMS: atom_id res chain seq x y z
N MET A 1 24.04 -10.12 -21.62
CA MET A 1 22.61 -9.70 -21.54
C MET A 1 22.31 -9.47 -20.07
N GLN A 2 22.35 -8.22 -19.61
CA GLN A 2 22.02 -7.85 -18.22
C GLN A 2 20.49 -7.74 -18.14
N GLU A 3 19.83 -8.65 -17.42
CA GLU A 3 18.43 -8.43 -17.04
C GLU A 3 18.41 -7.36 -15.96
N ASP A 4 17.83 -6.20 -16.30
CA ASP A 4 17.60 -5.04 -15.43
C ASP A 4 17.17 -5.46 -14.03
N GLY A 5 17.75 -4.85 -12.97
CA GLY A 5 17.57 -5.15 -11.54
C GLY A 5 16.13 -5.24 -11.01
N LYS A 6 15.38 -6.21 -11.50
CA LYS A 6 14.00 -6.56 -11.18
C LYS A 6 14.02 -7.95 -10.56
N ASN A 7 13.51 -8.03 -9.34
CA ASN A 7 13.27 -9.29 -8.67
C ASN A 7 12.07 -9.99 -9.32
N ARG A 8 12.20 -11.31 -9.52
CA ARG A 8 11.13 -12.20 -10.00
C ARG A 8 10.76 -13.14 -8.88
N LEU A 9 9.46 -13.29 -8.62
CA LEU A 9 8.94 -14.13 -7.54
C LEU A 9 7.64 -14.82 -7.98
N SER A 10 7.54 -16.12 -7.76
CA SER A 10 6.26 -16.84 -7.83
C SER A 10 5.54 -16.75 -6.49
N VAL A 11 4.26 -16.38 -6.54
CA VAL A 11 3.36 -16.28 -5.38
C VAL A 11 2.04 -16.97 -5.70
N GLU A 12 1.29 -17.30 -4.66
CA GLU A 12 -0.08 -17.81 -4.77
C GLU A 12 -1.02 -16.76 -4.19
N ILE A 13 -2.06 -16.40 -4.94
CA ILE A 13 -3.10 -15.46 -4.53
C ILE A 13 -4.43 -16.10 -4.86
N TYR A 14 -5.26 -16.33 -3.83
CA TYR A 14 -6.58 -16.94 -3.94
C TYR A 14 -6.58 -18.28 -4.71
N GLY A 15 -5.60 -19.14 -4.40
CA GLY A 15 -5.44 -20.46 -5.02
C GLY A 15 -4.86 -20.43 -6.44
N GLN A 16 -4.52 -19.26 -6.99
CA GLN A 16 -3.90 -19.12 -8.31
C GLN A 16 -2.43 -18.70 -8.20
N GLN A 17 -1.58 -19.34 -8.99
CA GLN A 17 -0.16 -18.99 -9.04
C GLN A 17 0.11 -17.84 -10.01
N TYR A 18 0.84 -16.83 -9.52
CA TYR A 18 1.27 -15.66 -10.29
C TYR A 18 2.79 -15.53 -10.25
N ARG A 19 3.38 -15.15 -11.39
CA ARG A 19 4.79 -14.73 -11.48
C ARG A 19 4.86 -13.21 -11.45
N LEU A 20 5.28 -12.66 -10.32
CA LEU A 20 5.49 -11.23 -10.14
C LEU A 20 6.91 -10.84 -10.56
N SER A 21 7.04 -9.65 -11.15
CA SER A 21 8.34 -9.03 -11.45
C SER A 21 8.32 -7.57 -11.05
N GLY A 22 9.33 -7.09 -10.33
CA GLY A 22 9.34 -5.73 -9.82
C GLY A 22 10.70 -5.31 -9.25
N LYS A 23 10.90 -4.01 -9.05
CA LYS A 23 12.14 -3.45 -8.47
C LYS A 23 12.22 -3.61 -6.95
N ALA A 24 11.07 -3.88 -6.30
CA ALA A 24 11.00 -4.09 -4.86
C ALA A 24 11.69 -5.40 -4.44
N SER A 25 12.06 -5.51 -3.16
CA SER A 25 12.62 -6.74 -2.61
C SER A 25 11.62 -7.89 -2.70
N SER A 26 12.14 -9.12 -2.81
CA SER A 26 11.31 -10.33 -2.82
C SER A 26 10.44 -10.45 -1.55
N SER A 27 10.95 -10.00 -0.40
CA SER A 27 10.19 -9.97 0.86
C SER A 27 9.00 -9.02 0.79
N HIS A 28 9.20 -7.80 0.29
CA HIS A 28 8.12 -6.82 0.11
C HIS A 28 7.08 -7.32 -0.90
N MET A 29 7.52 -7.88 -2.03
CA MET A 29 6.61 -8.45 -3.03
C MET A 29 5.77 -9.60 -2.46
N ARG A 30 6.37 -10.46 -1.62
CA ARG A 30 5.65 -11.55 -0.94
C ARG A 30 4.63 -11.02 0.07
N MET A 31 4.99 -9.97 0.81
CA MET A 31 4.10 -9.31 1.76
C MET A 31 2.89 -8.70 1.03
N VAL A 32 3.10 -8.01 -0.09
CA VAL A 32 2.01 -7.45 -0.90
C VAL A 32 1.10 -8.55 -1.45
N ALA A 33 1.67 -9.65 -1.98
CA ALA A 33 0.87 -10.77 -2.47
C ALA A 33 0.01 -11.39 -1.36
N ARG A 34 0.58 -11.58 -0.16
CA ARG A 34 -0.15 -12.07 1.01
C ARG A 34 -1.27 -11.14 1.42
N TYR A 35 -1.02 -9.82 1.41
CA TYR A 35 -2.04 -8.83 1.73
C TYR A 35 -3.26 -8.91 0.80
N VAL A 36 -3.02 -9.04 -0.51
CA VAL A 36 -4.08 -9.20 -1.51
C VAL A 36 -4.84 -10.52 -1.27
N ASP A 37 -4.14 -11.62 -1.02
CA ASP A 37 -4.75 -12.92 -0.73
C ASP A 37 -5.67 -12.88 0.51
N ASP A 38 -5.21 -12.26 1.59
CA ASP A 38 -5.99 -12.10 2.81
C ASP A 38 -7.25 -11.25 2.57
N LYS A 39 -7.14 -10.13 1.82
CA LYS A 39 -8.30 -9.30 1.45
C LYS A 39 -9.31 -10.03 0.57
N MET A 40 -8.84 -10.84 -0.40
CA MET A 40 -9.72 -11.65 -1.23
C MET A 40 -10.46 -12.71 -0.40
N LYS A 41 -9.79 -13.35 0.55
CA LYS A 41 -10.40 -14.32 1.47
C LYS A 41 -11.44 -13.68 2.39
N GLU A 42 -11.16 -12.50 2.93
CA GLU A 42 -12.10 -11.72 3.76
C GLU A 42 -13.40 -11.42 2.99
N ILE A 43 -13.29 -10.91 1.77
CA ILE A 43 -14.44 -10.60 0.92
C ILE A 43 -15.23 -11.85 0.55
N ALA A 44 -14.55 -12.96 0.29
CA ALA A 44 -15.16 -14.24 -0.04
C ALA A 44 -16.00 -14.81 1.12
N GLN A 45 -15.54 -14.64 2.37
CA GLN A 45 -16.28 -15.10 3.56
C GLN A 45 -17.65 -14.43 3.70
N GLY A 46 -17.76 -13.15 3.36
CA GLY A 46 -19.02 -12.40 3.42
C GLY A 46 -19.94 -12.62 2.21
N ASN A 47 -19.44 -13.16 1.09
CA ASN A 47 -20.13 -13.13 -0.20
C ASN A 47 -19.92 -14.41 -1.03
N PHE A 48 -20.48 -15.54 -0.57
CA PHE A 48 -20.31 -16.88 -1.18
C PHE A 48 -20.75 -17.02 -2.65
N ARG A 49 -21.46 -16.03 -3.21
CA ARG A 49 -22.00 -16.06 -4.59
C ARG A 49 -21.19 -15.26 -5.61
N LEU A 50 -20.11 -14.60 -5.20
CA LEU A 50 -19.29 -13.82 -6.13
C LEU A 50 -18.30 -14.72 -6.87
N ASP A 51 -18.16 -14.50 -8.17
CA ASP A 51 -17.08 -15.10 -8.94
C ASP A 51 -15.71 -14.50 -8.52
N THR A 52 -14.63 -15.26 -8.76
CA THR A 52 -13.26 -14.86 -8.37
C THR A 52 -12.85 -13.51 -8.96
N ALA A 53 -13.32 -13.18 -10.16
CA ALA A 53 -13.00 -11.91 -10.80
C ALA A 53 -13.63 -10.73 -10.06
N LYS A 54 -14.89 -10.82 -9.66
CA LYS A 54 -15.57 -9.82 -8.83
C LYS A 54 -14.91 -9.69 -7.45
N ILE A 55 -14.51 -10.80 -6.84
CA ILE A 55 -13.76 -10.77 -5.57
C ILE A 55 -12.44 -10.01 -5.74
N ALA A 56 -11.69 -10.28 -6.81
CA ALA A 56 -10.43 -9.61 -7.10
C ALA A 56 -10.61 -8.10 -7.36
N VAL A 57 -11.63 -7.72 -8.13
CA VAL A 57 -11.97 -6.31 -8.38
C VAL A 57 -12.38 -5.60 -7.09
N LEU A 58 -13.27 -6.20 -6.28
CA LEU A 58 -13.69 -5.61 -5.02
C LEU A 58 -12.53 -5.49 -4.02
N SER A 59 -11.63 -6.47 -3.99
CA SER A 59 -10.40 -6.40 -3.20
C SER A 59 -9.52 -5.24 -3.65
N SER A 60 -9.36 -5.07 -4.97
CA SER A 60 -8.58 -3.97 -5.55
C SER A 60 -9.18 -2.60 -5.22
N VAL A 61 -10.51 -2.46 -5.27
CA VAL A 61 -11.22 -1.23 -4.89
C VAL A 61 -11.01 -0.90 -3.42
N ASN A 62 -11.17 -1.89 -2.53
CA ASN A 62 -10.95 -1.69 -1.09
C ASN A 62 -9.50 -1.27 -0.78
N ILE A 63 -8.51 -1.91 -1.41
CA ILE A 63 -7.10 -1.56 -1.22
C ILE A 63 -6.80 -0.15 -1.76
N ALA A 64 -7.37 0.23 -2.90
CA ALA A 64 -7.21 1.57 -3.46
C ALA A 64 -7.82 2.65 -2.54
N ASP A 65 -8.99 2.37 -1.97
CA ASP A 65 -9.66 3.25 -1.00
C ASP A 65 -8.84 3.43 0.28
N GLU A 66 -8.29 2.34 0.85
CA GLU A 66 -7.33 2.39 1.96
C GLU A 66 -6.10 3.25 1.63
N TYR A 67 -5.53 3.08 0.43
CA TYR A 67 -4.39 3.89 -0.03
C TYR A 67 -4.75 5.38 -0.14
N PHE A 68 -5.90 5.72 -0.72
CA PHE A 68 -6.32 7.11 -0.88
C PHE A 68 -6.62 7.78 0.46
N ARG A 69 -7.26 7.07 1.41
CA ARG A 69 -7.45 7.56 2.79
C ARG A 69 -6.11 7.82 3.48
N LEU A 70 -5.19 6.85 3.42
CA LEU A 70 -3.87 7.00 4.04
C LEU A 70 -3.09 8.18 3.43
N ARG A 71 -3.18 8.36 2.10
CA ARG A 71 -2.55 9.49 1.43
C ARG A 71 -3.13 10.82 1.88
N GLN A 72 -4.46 10.91 2.01
CA GLN A 72 -5.13 12.12 2.50
C GLN A 72 -4.71 12.45 3.93
N GLU A 73 -4.71 11.47 4.84
CA GLU A 73 -4.26 11.64 6.22
C GLU A 73 -2.78 12.09 6.29
N TYR A 74 -1.94 11.51 5.43
CA TYR A 74 -0.54 11.90 5.33
C TYR A 74 -0.35 13.34 4.84
N GLU A 75 -1.09 13.76 3.81
CA GLU A 75 -1.07 15.13 3.31
C GLU A 75 -1.57 16.13 4.37
N GLU A 76 -2.60 15.78 5.13
CA GLU A 76 -3.12 16.60 6.23
C GLU A 76 -2.09 16.74 7.36
N LEU A 77 -1.43 15.64 7.74
CA LEU A 77 -0.36 15.67 8.75
C LEU A 77 0.81 16.58 8.32
N LEU A 78 1.24 16.49 7.06
CA LEU A 78 2.29 17.37 6.52
C LEU A 78 1.89 18.84 6.57
N ARG A 79 0.62 19.14 6.27
CA ARG A 79 0.10 20.51 6.34
C ARG A 79 0.14 21.06 7.77
N LEU A 80 -0.29 20.27 8.76
CA LEU A 80 -0.25 20.66 10.17
C LEU A 80 1.19 20.94 10.63
N LEU A 81 2.15 20.08 10.27
CA LEU A 81 3.56 20.27 10.59
C LEU A 81 4.15 21.54 9.97
N GLN A 82 3.75 21.89 8.75
CA GLN A 82 4.17 23.14 8.10
C GLN A 82 3.57 24.38 8.77
N GLU A 83 2.30 24.30 9.19
CA GLU A 83 1.62 25.37 9.89
C GLU A 83 2.22 25.60 11.28
N ASP A 84 2.56 24.55 12.01
CA ASP A 84 3.25 24.64 13.30
C ASP A 84 4.68 25.20 13.16
N ALA A 85 5.43 24.75 12.15
CA ALA A 85 6.77 25.27 11.86
C ALA A 85 6.77 26.77 11.51
N SER A 86 5.71 27.25 10.86
CA SER A 86 5.55 28.67 10.53
C SER A 86 5.03 29.52 11.70
N LYS A 87 4.48 28.90 12.75
CA LYS A 87 4.01 29.57 13.97
C LYS A 87 5.05 29.66 15.08
N MET A 88 6.23 29.02 14.97
CA MET A 88 7.33 29.22 15.90
C MET A 88 8.14 30.48 15.53
N PRO A 89 8.00 31.63 16.24
CA PRO A 89 8.92 32.73 16.06
C PRO A 89 10.30 32.32 16.60
N SER A 90 11.34 32.58 15.80
CA SER A 90 12.74 32.53 16.21
C SER A 90 12.97 33.49 17.38
N ASN A 91 12.82 32.98 18.61
CA ASN A 91 13.26 33.67 19.81
C ASN A 91 14.77 33.47 19.96
N ASP A 92 15.53 34.13 19.09
CA ASP A 92 16.92 34.49 19.38
C ASP A 92 16.89 35.61 20.43
N LYS A 93 16.78 35.19 21.69
CA LYS A 93 17.37 35.95 22.78
C LYS A 93 18.86 35.62 22.76
N HIS A 94 19.69 36.53 22.25
CA HIS A 94 21.03 36.73 22.80
C HIS A 94 21.47 38.19 22.72
N THR A 95 21.70 38.73 23.92
CA THR A 95 22.77 39.67 24.31
C THR A 95 22.78 41.08 23.73
N THR A 96 22.34 42.05 24.55
CA THR A 96 23.21 43.01 25.26
C THR A 96 22.45 43.57 26.46
#